data_AF-A0A7W2UPT5-F1
#
_entry.id   AF-A0A7W2UPT5-F1
#
_cell.length_a   1.000
_cell.length_b   1.000
_cell.length_c   1.000
_cell.angle_alpha   90.00
_cell.angle_beta   90.00
_cell.angle_gamma   90.00
#
_symmetry.space_group_name_H-M   'P 1'
#
loop_
_entity.id
_entity.type
_entity.pdbx_description
1 polymer ?
#
loop_
_entity_poly.entity_id
_entity_poly.type
_entity_poly.pdbx_seq_one_letter_code
_entity_poly.pdbx_strand_id
1 'polypeptide(L)'
;MLSGRLDDDAAVLACFTGEEEKNVAELPVKPERDARQQKVAETVFASTRVLRDRFMALHADDVYDAVTDRRTARPRLAELAFAAAERFPGLVPTRAQLDAERKFIQAHKDGREIDQGVFFRGLLRSPVAGHHLMETMLLASPRALRLLDDFRRTGDLDLGAVRIRRLDGAAHLTIDNGHCLNAEDDGLVADLETAVDLALLDDEVRVGAVRGAAMNHPRYLGRRVFSAGINLKDLQGGHISFVDFLLRRELGFISKIFRGLRHDTAGGGLCEQAVHKPWVAAVDSFAIGGGMQLLLVFDRVIAADDAYFSLPAAQEGIVPGAGNLRLTRLTGARLARQVVLSGRKIAADSPEGRLICDEAVPTEAVDGAVDAAVRELDAPAVVANRAMLHLAEEPPDLFRAYMAEFAMAQATRLYSADVLDKVGTARTRAQDAERSPAAERREGLDAGTRP
;
A
#
# COMPACT_ATOMS: atom_id res chain seq x y z
N MET A 1 -11.84 -18.18 -30.22
CA MET A 1 -12.84 -17.45 -29.41
C MET A 1 -13.06 -18.26 -28.15
N LEU A 2 -13.28 -17.59 -27.02
CA LEU A 2 -13.63 -18.27 -25.76
C LEU A 2 -15.06 -18.84 -25.87
N SER A 3 -15.24 -20.06 -25.42
CA SER A 3 -16.46 -20.88 -25.49
C SER A 3 -17.43 -20.62 -24.34
N GLY A 4 -16.96 -20.06 -23.22
CA GLY A 4 -17.72 -19.92 -21.99
C GLY A 4 -17.66 -21.15 -21.07
N ARG A 5 -16.90 -22.19 -21.42
CA ARG A 5 -16.61 -23.33 -20.53
C ARG A 5 -15.22 -23.16 -19.93
N LEU A 6 -15.12 -23.15 -18.59
CA LEU A 6 -13.87 -22.85 -17.88
C LEU A 6 -12.69 -23.69 -18.38
N ASP A 7 -12.83 -25.02 -18.41
CA ASP A 7 -11.71 -25.92 -18.73
C ASP A 7 -11.23 -25.76 -20.18
N ASP A 8 -12.16 -25.60 -21.13
CA ASP A 8 -11.82 -25.35 -22.54
C ASP A 8 -11.13 -24.00 -22.71
N ASP A 9 -11.67 -22.97 -22.07
CA ASP A 9 -11.16 -21.60 -22.19
C ASP A 9 -9.81 -21.44 -21.48
N ALA A 10 -9.60 -22.17 -20.38
CA ALA A 10 -8.32 -22.28 -19.70
C ALA A 10 -7.28 -22.99 -20.59
N ALA A 11 -7.67 -24.04 -21.31
CA ALA A 11 -6.79 -24.71 -22.28
C ALA A 11 -6.42 -23.76 -23.44
N VAL A 12 -7.37 -22.98 -23.95
CA VAL A 12 -7.12 -21.95 -24.99
C VAL A 12 -6.17 -20.88 -24.47
N LEU A 13 -6.39 -20.38 -23.24
CA LEU A 13 -5.52 -19.39 -22.60
C LEU A 13 -4.09 -19.93 -22.45
N ALA A 14 -3.94 -21.14 -21.89
CA ALA A 14 -2.63 -21.76 -21.67
C ALA A 14 -1.89 -22.04 -22.99
N CYS A 15 -2.60 -22.53 -24.02
CA CYS A 15 -2.02 -22.76 -25.34
C CYS A 15 -1.53 -21.45 -25.98
N PHE A 16 -2.41 -20.45 -26.07
CA PHE A 16 -2.09 -19.17 -26.70
C PHE A 16 -0.96 -18.45 -25.97
N THR A 17 -1.05 -18.32 -24.64
CA THR A 17 -0.01 -17.65 -23.86
C THR A 17 1.30 -18.44 -23.86
N GLY A 18 1.26 -19.77 -23.89
CA GLY A 18 2.45 -20.61 -23.97
C GLY A 18 3.19 -20.51 -25.31
N GLU A 19 2.47 -20.37 -26.43
CA GLU A 19 3.07 -20.07 -27.74
C GLU A 19 3.70 -18.68 -27.76
N GLU A 20 2.98 -17.69 -27.25
CA GLU A 20 3.45 -16.31 -27.19
C GLU A 20 4.64 -16.11 -26.22
N GLU A 21 4.70 -16.87 -25.14
CA GLU A 21 5.83 -16.84 -24.20
C GLU A 21 7.12 -17.35 -24.88
N LYS A 22 7.03 -18.31 -25.82
CA LYS A 22 8.19 -18.73 -26.63
C LYS A 22 8.70 -17.60 -27.51
N ASN A 23 7.79 -16.84 -28.13
CA ASN A 23 8.15 -15.68 -28.95
C ASN A 23 8.90 -14.63 -28.13
N VAL A 24 8.48 -14.38 -26.89
CA VAL A 24 9.16 -13.43 -25.98
C VAL A 24 10.49 -14.00 -25.48
N ALA A 25 10.56 -15.30 -25.19
CA ALA A 25 11.78 -15.96 -24.69
C ALA A 25 12.93 -15.98 -25.73
N GLU A 26 12.61 -15.90 -27.03
CA GLU A 26 13.60 -15.77 -28.10
C GLU A 26 14.17 -14.34 -28.24
N LEU A 27 13.52 -13.34 -27.65
CA LEU A 27 14.00 -11.96 -27.67
C LEU A 27 15.11 -11.75 -26.62
N PRO A 28 16.05 -10.82 -26.87
CA PRO A 28 16.94 -10.33 -25.82
C PRO A 28 16.16 -9.79 -24.62
N VAL A 29 16.84 -9.68 -23.48
CA VAL A 29 16.26 -8.95 -22.33
C VAL A 29 15.89 -7.53 -22.75
N LYS A 30 14.82 -6.97 -22.17
CA LYS A 30 14.27 -5.66 -22.57
C LYS A 30 15.30 -4.55 -22.87
N PRO A 31 16.34 -4.30 -22.04
CA PRO A 31 17.32 -3.25 -22.34
C PRO A 31 18.18 -3.50 -23.59
N GLU A 32 18.24 -4.73 -24.09
CA GLU A 32 19.03 -5.14 -25.26
C GLU A 32 18.17 -5.25 -26.54
N ARG A 33 16.86 -5.02 -26.45
CA ARG A 33 15.95 -5.10 -27.60
C ARG A 33 16.08 -3.87 -28.49
N ASP A 34 16.19 -4.08 -29.79
CA ASP A 34 15.99 -3.00 -30.77
C ASP A 34 14.51 -2.58 -30.85
N ALA A 35 14.22 -1.50 -31.60
CA ALA A 35 12.87 -0.98 -31.73
C ALA A 35 11.86 -1.98 -32.32
N ARG A 36 12.32 -2.87 -33.22
CA ARG A 36 11.47 -3.89 -33.83
C ARG A 36 11.18 -5.01 -32.83
N GLN A 37 12.20 -5.50 -32.14
CA GLN A 37 12.08 -6.53 -31.09
C GLN A 37 11.21 -6.04 -29.94
N GLN A 38 11.38 -4.80 -29.51
CA GLN A 38 10.54 -4.18 -28.49
C GLN A 38 9.08 -4.09 -28.95
N LYS A 39 8.84 -3.73 -30.22
CA LYS A 39 7.48 -3.69 -30.78
C LYS A 39 6.81 -5.07 -30.84
N VAL A 40 7.59 -6.11 -31.15
CA VAL A 40 7.11 -7.50 -31.09
C VAL A 40 6.69 -7.84 -29.67
N ALA A 41 7.57 -7.64 -28.68
CA ALA A 41 7.25 -7.91 -27.27
C ALA A 41 5.98 -7.17 -26.80
N GLU A 42 5.84 -5.88 -27.12
CA GLU A 42 4.64 -5.09 -26.79
C GLU A 42 3.36 -5.66 -27.41
N THR A 43 3.43 -6.11 -28.66
CA THR A 43 2.29 -6.70 -29.37
C THR A 43 1.87 -8.01 -28.72
N VAL A 44 2.84 -8.84 -28.34
CA VAL A 44 2.61 -10.11 -27.65
C VAL A 44 2.01 -9.91 -26.25
N PHE A 45 2.57 -8.99 -25.46
CA PHE A 45 2.00 -8.68 -24.14
C PHE A 45 0.60 -8.06 -24.26
N ALA A 46 0.36 -7.21 -25.24
CA ALA A 46 -0.96 -6.63 -25.46
C ALA A 46 -2.01 -7.69 -25.83
N SER A 47 -1.69 -8.60 -26.77
CA SER A 47 -2.63 -9.64 -27.20
C SER A 47 -2.96 -10.63 -26.08
N THR A 48 -1.95 -11.07 -25.31
CA THR A 48 -2.13 -11.98 -24.18
C THR A 48 -2.92 -11.33 -23.04
N ARG A 49 -2.69 -10.06 -22.72
CA ARG A 49 -3.47 -9.31 -21.71
C ARG A 49 -4.93 -9.14 -22.11
N VAL A 50 -5.23 -8.91 -23.39
CA VAL A 50 -6.60 -8.88 -23.89
C VAL A 50 -7.29 -10.24 -23.70
N LEU A 51 -6.58 -11.35 -23.95
CA LEU A 51 -7.14 -12.67 -23.72
C LEU A 51 -7.39 -12.95 -22.22
N ARG A 52 -6.44 -12.56 -21.34
CA ARG A 52 -6.60 -12.65 -19.87
C ARG A 52 -7.81 -11.87 -19.38
N ASP A 53 -8.00 -10.63 -19.84
CA ASP A 53 -9.13 -9.79 -19.43
C ASP A 53 -10.46 -10.40 -19.86
N ARG A 54 -10.55 -10.91 -21.10
CA ARG A 54 -11.76 -11.61 -21.59
C ARG A 54 -12.02 -12.90 -20.83
N PHE A 55 -10.97 -13.65 -20.48
CA PHE A 55 -11.09 -14.86 -19.67
C PHE A 55 -11.62 -14.54 -18.27
N MET A 56 -11.02 -13.57 -17.58
CA MET A 56 -11.49 -13.15 -16.26
C MET A 56 -12.90 -12.55 -16.29
N ALA A 57 -13.27 -11.83 -17.35
CA ALA A 57 -14.62 -11.29 -17.49
C ALA A 57 -15.70 -12.39 -17.59
N LEU A 58 -15.36 -13.57 -18.09
CA LEU A 58 -16.27 -14.72 -18.18
C LEU A 58 -16.22 -15.60 -16.93
N HIS A 59 -15.03 -15.78 -16.35
CA HIS A 59 -14.74 -16.88 -15.44
C HIS A 59 -14.23 -16.46 -14.06
N ALA A 60 -14.29 -15.19 -13.67
CA ALA A 60 -13.70 -14.72 -12.41
C ALA A 60 -14.15 -15.52 -11.18
N ASP A 61 -15.45 -15.81 -11.04
CA ASP A 61 -15.97 -16.57 -9.91
C ASP A 61 -15.56 -18.05 -9.95
N ASP A 62 -15.56 -18.67 -11.14
CA ASP A 62 -15.17 -20.08 -11.30
C ASP A 62 -13.66 -20.29 -11.06
N VAL A 63 -12.84 -19.35 -11.56
CA VAL A 63 -11.40 -19.29 -11.28
C VAL A 63 -11.16 -19.17 -9.78
N TYR A 64 -11.88 -18.25 -9.13
CA TYR A 64 -11.75 -18.05 -7.70
C TYR A 64 -12.18 -19.28 -6.89
N ASP A 65 -13.31 -19.89 -7.24
CA ASP A 65 -13.80 -21.12 -6.61
C ASP A 65 -12.79 -22.26 -6.76
N ALA A 66 -12.13 -22.40 -7.91
CA ALA A 66 -11.13 -23.43 -8.14
C ALA A 66 -9.88 -23.28 -7.27
N VAL A 67 -9.46 -22.05 -6.93
CA VAL A 67 -8.24 -21.79 -6.14
C VAL A 67 -8.51 -21.52 -4.66
N THR A 68 -9.78 -21.48 -4.25
CA THR A 68 -10.21 -21.27 -2.86
C THR A 68 -11.06 -22.40 -2.30
N ASP A 69 -11.12 -23.54 -3.00
CA ASP A 69 -12.01 -24.66 -2.67
C ASP A 69 -13.45 -24.17 -2.42
N ARG A 70 -14.01 -23.50 -3.43
CA ARG A 70 -15.35 -22.89 -3.41
C ARG A 70 -15.53 -21.90 -2.24
N ARG A 71 -14.52 -21.05 -2.01
CA ARG A 71 -14.50 -20.00 -0.97
C ARG A 71 -14.50 -20.55 0.46
N THR A 72 -13.95 -21.75 0.66
CA THR A 72 -13.72 -22.29 2.01
C THR A 72 -12.28 -22.02 2.47
N ALA A 73 -11.32 -22.01 1.55
CA ALA A 73 -9.96 -21.57 1.80
C ALA A 73 -9.83 -20.05 1.65
N ARG A 74 -8.96 -19.44 2.46
CA ARG A 74 -8.75 -17.98 2.52
C ARG A 74 -7.30 -17.59 2.22
N PRO A 75 -6.75 -17.91 1.03
CA PRO A 75 -5.42 -17.48 0.65
C PRO A 75 -5.35 -15.96 0.54
N ARG A 76 -4.28 -15.37 1.08
CA ARG A 76 -4.01 -13.93 0.95
C ARG A 76 -3.56 -13.60 -0.48
N LEU A 77 -3.43 -12.32 -0.82
CA LEU A 77 -3.19 -11.86 -2.21
C LEU A 77 -2.08 -12.62 -2.94
N ALA A 78 -0.88 -12.71 -2.36
CA ALA A 78 0.26 -13.38 -3.00
C ALA A 78 0.00 -14.89 -3.18
N GLU A 79 -0.49 -15.56 -2.13
CA GLU A 79 -0.84 -16.99 -2.16
C GLU A 79 -1.89 -17.28 -3.24
N LEU A 80 -2.91 -16.44 -3.33
CA LEU A 80 -3.98 -16.55 -4.30
C LEU A 80 -3.46 -16.38 -5.74
N ALA A 81 -2.60 -15.38 -5.98
CA ALA A 81 -2.01 -15.18 -7.30
C ALA A 81 -1.15 -16.37 -7.73
N PHE A 82 -0.36 -16.95 -6.81
CA PHE A 82 0.46 -18.12 -7.13
C PHE A 82 -0.37 -19.40 -7.31
N ALA A 83 -1.40 -19.62 -6.50
CA ALA A 83 -2.34 -20.72 -6.70
C ALA A 83 -3.04 -20.61 -8.07
N ALA A 84 -3.40 -19.39 -8.49
CA ALA A 84 -3.96 -19.15 -9.82
C ALA A 84 -2.94 -19.40 -10.94
N ALA A 85 -1.65 -19.04 -10.75
CA ALA A 85 -0.59 -19.32 -11.71
C ALA A 85 -0.40 -20.84 -11.94
N GLU A 86 -0.51 -21.63 -10.87
CA GLU A 86 -0.39 -23.08 -10.91
C GLU A 86 -1.62 -23.74 -11.54
N ARG A 87 -2.83 -23.32 -11.13
CA ARG A 87 -4.09 -23.90 -11.62
C ARG A 87 -4.43 -23.49 -13.05
N PHE A 88 -4.11 -22.25 -13.44
CA PHE A 88 -4.42 -21.67 -14.74
C PHE A 88 -3.14 -21.10 -15.39
N PRO A 89 -2.28 -21.96 -15.97
CA PRO A 89 -1.03 -21.52 -16.59
C PRO A 89 -1.25 -20.41 -17.60
N GLY A 90 -0.47 -19.33 -17.48
CA GLY A 90 -0.53 -18.16 -18.35
C GLY A 90 -1.53 -17.09 -17.94
N LEU A 91 -2.40 -17.33 -16.95
CA LEU A 91 -3.34 -16.33 -16.44
C LEU A 91 -2.64 -15.19 -15.69
N VAL A 92 -1.71 -15.55 -14.79
CA VAL A 92 -0.89 -14.65 -13.99
C VAL A 92 0.55 -15.17 -13.96
N PRO A 93 1.55 -14.30 -13.71
CA PRO A 93 2.94 -14.73 -13.67
C PRO A 93 3.21 -15.71 -12.53
N THR A 94 4.05 -16.69 -12.82
CA THR A 94 4.61 -17.60 -11.81
C THR A 94 5.56 -16.85 -10.87
N ARG A 95 5.84 -17.45 -9.70
CA ARG A 95 6.86 -16.92 -8.79
C ARG A 95 8.22 -16.78 -9.48
N ALA A 96 8.63 -17.78 -10.25
CA ALA A 96 9.91 -17.74 -10.99
C ALA A 96 9.98 -16.57 -11.99
N GLN A 97 8.88 -16.26 -12.70
CA GLN A 97 8.83 -15.12 -13.62
C GLN A 97 8.93 -13.78 -12.88
N LEU A 98 8.26 -13.63 -11.74
CA LEU A 98 8.36 -12.42 -10.93
C LEU A 98 9.76 -12.27 -10.32
N ASP A 99 10.35 -13.35 -9.81
CA ASP A 99 11.71 -13.35 -9.27
C ASP A 99 12.75 -13.00 -10.34
N ALA A 100 12.51 -13.40 -11.60
CA ALA A 100 13.33 -12.98 -12.72
C ALA A 100 13.18 -11.48 -13.01
N GLU A 101 11.96 -10.92 -12.99
CA GLU A 101 11.74 -9.48 -13.16
C GLU A 101 12.34 -8.64 -12.03
N ARG A 102 12.30 -9.12 -10.79
CA ARG A 102 12.85 -8.41 -9.61
C ARG A 102 14.36 -8.18 -9.69
N LYS A 103 15.08 -8.87 -10.59
CA LYS A 103 16.51 -8.63 -10.85
C LYS A 103 16.79 -7.36 -11.66
N PHE A 104 15.75 -6.77 -12.25
CA PHE A 104 15.86 -5.61 -13.11
C PHE A 104 15.28 -4.37 -12.43
N ILE A 105 15.90 -3.22 -12.71
CA ILE A 105 15.29 -1.92 -12.44
C ILE A 105 13.95 -1.82 -13.15
N GLN A 106 13.05 -0.99 -12.62
CA GLN A 106 11.66 -0.92 -13.08
C GLN A 106 11.52 -0.67 -14.58
N ALA A 107 12.39 0.16 -15.17
CA ALA A 107 12.37 0.46 -16.61
C ALA A 107 12.71 -0.74 -17.50
N HIS A 108 13.48 -1.70 -16.98
CA HIS A 108 13.98 -2.87 -17.70
C HIS A 108 13.09 -4.11 -17.54
N LYS A 109 12.00 -4.00 -16.77
CA LYS A 109 11.00 -5.04 -16.62
C LYS A 109 10.02 -5.09 -17.80
N ASP A 110 9.50 -6.27 -18.09
CA ASP A 110 8.46 -6.52 -19.10
C ASP A 110 7.04 -6.21 -18.59
N GLY A 111 6.89 -6.07 -17.28
CA GLY A 111 5.65 -5.66 -16.64
C GLY A 111 4.66 -6.79 -16.51
N ARG A 112 5.11 -7.97 -16.07
CA ARG A 112 4.22 -9.12 -15.85
C ARG A 112 3.27 -8.90 -14.66
N GLU A 113 3.59 -7.98 -13.75
CA GLU A 113 2.65 -7.55 -12.71
C GLU A 113 1.37 -6.90 -13.28
N ILE A 114 1.36 -6.43 -14.54
CA ILE A 114 0.11 -6.00 -15.22
C ILE A 114 -0.88 -7.15 -15.32
N ASP A 115 -0.42 -8.39 -15.51
CA ASP A 115 -1.28 -9.56 -15.60
C ASP A 115 -1.93 -9.87 -14.24
N GLN A 116 -1.23 -9.60 -13.13
CA GLN A 116 -1.82 -9.63 -11.79
C GLN A 116 -2.89 -8.53 -11.64
N GLY A 117 -2.67 -7.35 -12.21
CA GLY A 117 -3.66 -6.27 -12.26
C GLY A 117 -4.96 -6.69 -12.96
N VAL A 118 -4.85 -7.39 -14.10
CA VAL A 118 -6.01 -7.97 -14.81
C VAL A 118 -6.74 -8.98 -13.94
N PHE A 119 -6.01 -9.89 -13.30
CA PHE A 119 -6.56 -10.91 -12.42
C PHE A 119 -7.32 -10.31 -11.22
N PHE A 120 -6.68 -9.43 -10.45
CA PHE A 120 -7.32 -8.83 -9.28
C PHE A 120 -8.46 -7.89 -9.65
N ARG A 121 -8.39 -7.19 -10.79
CA ARG A 121 -9.54 -6.45 -11.32
C ARG A 121 -10.74 -7.37 -11.58
N GLY A 122 -10.52 -8.50 -12.25
CA GLY A 122 -11.57 -9.50 -12.50
C GLY A 122 -12.24 -9.98 -11.22
N LEU A 123 -11.43 -10.37 -10.23
CA LEU A 123 -11.93 -10.85 -8.93
C LEU A 123 -12.71 -9.77 -8.16
N LEU A 124 -12.17 -8.56 -8.05
CA LEU A 124 -12.79 -7.48 -7.29
C LEU A 124 -14.04 -6.91 -7.98
N ARG A 125 -14.20 -7.08 -9.30
CA ARG A 125 -15.47 -6.75 -9.98
C ARG A 125 -16.59 -7.71 -9.61
N SER A 126 -16.28 -8.96 -9.25
CA SER A 126 -17.29 -9.89 -8.76
C SER A 126 -17.76 -9.50 -7.35
N PRO A 127 -19.08 -9.40 -7.11
CA PRO A 127 -19.62 -9.19 -5.78
C PRO A 127 -19.48 -10.41 -4.87
N VAL A 128 -19.11 -11.58 -5.40
CA VAL A 128 -18.95 -12.80 -4.61
C VAL A 128 -17.47 -13.02 -4.29
N ALA A 129 -16.63 -13.23 -5.32
CA ALA A 129 -15.19 -13.42 -5.13
C ALA A 129 -14.52 -12.20 -4.49
N GLY A 130 -14.86 -10.98 -4.93
CA GLY A 130 -14.23 -9.77 -4.44
C GLY A 130 -14.54 -9.46 -2.98
N HIS A 131 -15.77 -9.72 -2.51
CA HIS A 131 -16.10 -9.62 -1.08
C HIS A 131 -15.32 -10.65 -0.27
N HIS A 132 -15.33 -11.91 -0.69
CA HIS A 132 -14.61 -12.96 0.03
C HIS A 132 -13.10 -12.68 0.12
N LEU A 133 -12.49 -12.12 -0.93
CA LEU A 133 -11.10 -11.69 -0.93
C LEU A 133 -10.85 -10.53 0.05
N MET A 134 -11.70 -9.49 0.03
CA MET A 134 -11.58 -8.39 0.98
C MET A 134 -11.69 -8.87 2.42
N GLU A 135 -12.67 -9.72 2.72
CA GLU A 135 -12.84 -10.32 4.04
C GLU A 135 -11.64 -11.17 4.48
N THR A 136 -11.05 -11.91 3.54
CA THR A 136 -9.83 -12.70 3.77
C THR A 136 -8.66 -11.79 4.15
N MET A 137 -8.54 -10.64 3.51
CA MET A 137 -7.48 -9.69 3.82
C MET A 137 -7.66 -9.01 5.17
N LEU A 138 -8.88 -8.94 5.70
CA LEU A 138 -9.19 -8.45 7.06
C LEU A 138 -8.86 -9.47 8.16
N LEU A 139 -8.53 -10.73 7.84
CA LEU A 139 -8.05 -11.67 8.84
C LEU A 139 -6.66 -11.30 9.35
N ALA A 140 -6.37 -11.73 10.59
CA ALA A 140 -5.05 -11.61 11.20
C ALA A 140 -3.96 -12.25 10.32
N SER A 141 -2.83 -11.56 10.16
CA SER A 141 -1.67 -12.10 9.48
C SER A 141 -1.05 -13.24 10.29
N PRO A 142 -0.48 -14.27 9.63
CA PRO A 142 0.21 -15.36 10.33
C PRO A 142 1.36 -14.86 11.23
N ARG A 143 2.01 -13.75 10.89
CA ARG A 143 3.07 -13.15 11.70
C ARG A 143 2.52 -12.57 13.01
N ALA A 144 1.41 -11.84 12.96
CA ALA A 144 0.80 -11.29 14.17
C ALA A 144 0.32 -12.40 15.11
N LEU A 145 -0.30 -13.46 14.59
CA LEU A 145 -0.74 -14.61 15.40
C LEU A 145 0.43 -15.27 16.15
N ARG A 146 1.60 -15.40 15.51
CA ARG A 146 2.80 -15.94 16.16
C ARG A 146 3.38 -15.03 17.25
N LEU A 147 3.19 -13.71 17.13
CA LEU A 147 3.77 -12.71 18.04
C LEU A 147 2.78 -12.26 19.14
N LEU A 148 1.52 -12.68 19.06
CA LEU A 148 0.44 -12.17 19.90
C LEU A 148 0.68 -12.44 21.39
N ASP A 149 1.08 -13.66 21.75
CA ASP A 149 1.29 -14.02 23.16
C ASP A 149 2.49 -13.27 23.76
N ASP A 150 3.54 -13.06 22.97
CA ASP A 150 4.68 -12.25 23.38
C ASP A 150 4.27 -10.79 23.58
N PHE A 151 3.50 -10.20 22.64
CA PHE A 151 3.00 -8.84 22.79
C PHE A 151 2.07 -8.68 24.00
N ARG A 152 1.16 -9.64 24.24
CA ARG A 152 0.27 -9.63 25.40
C ARG A 152 1.07 -9.63 26.70
N ARG A 153 2.14 -10.42 26.76
CA ARG A 153 3.02 -10.51 27.93
C ARG A 153 3.90 -9.30 28.15
N THR A 154 4.50 -8.73 27.11
CA THR A 154 5.50 -7.65 27.24
C THR A 154 4.90 -6.26 27.12
N GLY A 155 3.82 -6.11 26.37
CA GLY A 155 3.29 -4.82 25.94
C GLY A 155 4.25 -4.02 25.06
N ASP A 156 5.33 -4.61 24.54
CA ASP A 156 6.34 -3.92 23.74
C ASP A 156 7.01 -4.90 22.78
N LEU A 157 6.96 -4.60 21.48
CA LEU A 157 7.63 -5.35 20.43
C LEU A 157 8.27 -4.43 19.39
N ASP A 158 9.48 -4.79 18.99
CA ASP A 158 10.15 -4.26 17.81
C ASP A 158 9.90 -5.21 16.63
N LEU A 159 9.30 -4.69 15.57
CA LEU A 159 8.96 -5.46 14.36
C LEU A 159 9.95 -5.20 13.22
N GLY A 160 10.94 -4.33 13.39
CA GLY A 160 11.83 -3.86 12.33
C GLY A 160 11.65 -2.36 12.11
N ALA A 161 10.83 -2.00 11.13
CA ALA A 161 10.55 -0.58 10.82
C ALA A 161 9.37 0.01 11.63
N VAL A 162 8.76 -0.79 12.51
CA VAL A 162 7.69 -0.35 13.41
C VAL A 162 7.92 -0.93 14.81
N ARG A 163 7.82 -0.09 15.83
CA ARG A 163 7.73 -0.52 17.23
C ARG A 163 6.32 -0.32 17.75
N ILE A 164 5.74 -1.34 18.37
CA ILE A 164 4.42 -1.27 19.01
C ILE A 164 4.57 -1.35 20.53
N ARG A 165 3.93 -0.43 21.27
CA ARG A 165 3.91 -0.40 22.74
C ARG A 165 2.51 -0.20 23.29
N ARG A 166 2.09 -1.03 24.25
CA ARG A 166 0.85 -0.89 25.01
C ARG A 166 1.10 0.01 26.22
N LEU A 167 0.47 1.18 26.24
CA LEU A 167 0.55 2.17 27.32
C LEU A 167 -0.86 2.60 27.69
N ASP A 168 -1.25 2.41 28.96
CA ASP A 168 -2.57 2.81 29.49
C ASP A 168 -3.79 2.33 28.68
N GLY A 169 -3.65 1.18 28.00
CA GLY A 169 -4.68 0.61 27.14
C GLY A 169 -4.70 1.15 25.71
N ALA A 170 -3.70 1.94 25.30
CA ALA A 170 -3.49 2.32 23.91
C ALA A 170 -2.28 1.58 23.31
N ALA A 171 -2.40 1.17 22.05
CA ALA A 171 -1.28 0.63 21.27
C ALA A 171 -0.61 1.76 20.48
N HIS A 172 0.56 2.21 20.93
CA HIS A 172 1.38 3.20 20.26
C HIS A 172 2.31 2.53 19.24
N LEU A 173 1.99 2.71 17.96
CA LEU A 173 2.79 2.31 16.81
C LEU A 173 3.71 3.47 16.42
N THR A 174 5.01 3.27 16.60
CA THR A 174 6.04 4.21 16.17
C THR A 174 6.69 3.71 14.88
N ILE A 175 6.53 4.46 13.80
CA ILE A 175 7.14 4.18 12.48
C ILE A 175 8.59 4.68 12.51
N ASP A 176 9.56 3.77 12.37
CA ASP A 176 10.99 4.05 12.41
C ASP A 176 11.73 3.42 11.22
N ASN A 177 11.30 3.75 10.01
CA ASN A 177 12.08 3.53 8.80
C ASN A 177 13.06 4.71 8.60
N GLY A 178 13.90 4.96 9.61
CA GLY A 178 14.68 6.19 9.74
C GLY A 178 15.74 6.42 8.66
N HIS A 179 16.11 5.37 7.91
CA HIS A 179 17.06 5.46 6.81
C HIS A 179 16.49 6.19 5.58
N CYS A 180 15.17 6.36 5.50
CA CYS A 180 14.48 6.96 4.35
C CYS A 180 13.32 7.88 4.76
N LEU A 181 13.37 8.49 5.96
CA LEU A 181 12.33 9.41 6.45
C LEU A 181 10.93 8.78 6.48
N ASN A 182 10.83 7.51 6.90
CA ASN A 182 9.57 6.78 6.89
C ASN A 182 8.95 6.66 5.48
N ALA A 183 9.80 6.58 4.45
CA ALA A 183 9.34 6.19 3.14
C ALA A 183 8.90 4.72 3.16
N GLU A 184 7.81 4.43 2.47
CA GLU A 184 7.14 3.13 2.48
C GLU A 184 7.76 2.18 1.46
N ASP A 185 8.06 0.97 1.92
CA ASP A 185 8.51 -0.17 1.14
C ASP A 185 7.72 -1.44 1.55
N ASP A 186 7.94 -2.55 0.85
CA ASP A 186 7.27 -3.83 1.11
C ASP A 186 7.44 -4.30 2.58
N GLY A 187 8.59 -4.00 3.19
CA GLY A 187 8.90 -4.35 4.58
C GLY A 187 8.06 -3.56 5.57
N LEU A 188 7.99 -2.24 5.40
CA LEU A 188 7.19 -1.36 6.25
C LEU A 188 5.70 -1.72 6.21
N VAL A 189 5.18 -2.08 5.03
CA VAL A 189 3.78 -2.55 4.90
C VAL A 189 3.54 -3.83 5.71
N ALA A 190 4.49 -4.77 5.69
CA ALA A 190 4.38 -6.01 6.46
C ALA A 190 4.44 -5.77 7.97
N ASP A 191 5.30 -4.85 8.43
CA ASP A 191 5.43 -4.48 9.84
C ASP A 191 4.21 -3.71 10.34
N LEU A 192 3.70 -2.74 9.57
CA LEU A 192 2.46 -2.01 9.90
C LEU A 192 1.27 -2.95 9.97
N GLU A 193 1.11 -3.88 9.02
CA GLU A 193 0.03 -4.86 9.10
C GLU A 193 0.13 -5.74 10.33
N THR A 194 1.33 -6.19 10.68
CA THR A 194 1.57 -6.99 11.88
C THR A 194 1.22 -6.18 13.15
N ALA A 195 1.64 -4.92 13.23
CA ALA A 195 1.37 -4.05 14.36
C ALA A 195 -0.13 -3.74 14.51
N VAL A 196 -0.83 -3.46 13.40
CA VAL A 196 -2.28 -3.22 13.39
C VAL A 196 -3.04 -4.46 13.84
N ASP A 197 -2.64 -5.64 13.36
CA ASP A 197 -3.23 -6.91 13.78
C ASP A 197 -3.05 -7.13 15.29
N LEU A 198 -1.83 -6.95 15.82
CA LEU A 198 -1.54 -7.08 17.25
C LEU A 198 -2.37 -6.12 18.09
N ALA A 199 -2.47 -4.85 17.68
CA ALA A 199 -3.28 -3.85 18.36
C ALA A 199 -4.77 -4.23 18.37
N LEU A 200 -5.29 -4.81 17.29
CA LEU A 200 -6.69 -5.25 17.20
C LEU A 200 -6.96 -6.53 18.00
N LEU A 201 -6.02 -7.48 18.02
CA LEU A 201 -6.15 -8.79 18.70
C LEU A 201 -5.93 -8.74 20.21
N ASP A 202 -5.24 -7.73 20.72
CA ASP A 202 -4.95 -7.61 22.15
C ASP A 202 -6.12 -6.98 22.91
N ASP A 203 -6.80 -7.76 23.77
CA ASP A 203 -8.00 -7.33 24.50
C ASP A 203 -7.72 -6.18 25.50
N GLU A 204 -6.47 -5.97 25.90
CA GLU A 204 -6.10 -4.84 26.76
C GLU A 204 -5.97 -3.51 25.99
N VAL A 205 -5.83 -3.57 24.66
CA VAL A 205 -5.77 -2.40 23.78
C VAL A 205 -7.19 -1.97 23.45
N ARG A 206 -7.49 -0.69 23.66
CA ARG A 206 -8.78 -0.05 23.39
C ARG A 206 -8.68 1.01 22.30
N VAL A 207 -7.52 1.68 22.16
CA VAL A 207 -7.26 2.70 21.14
C VAL A 207 -5.91 2.44 20.46
N GLY A 208 -5.80 2.62 19.15
CA GLY A 208 -4.53 2.63 18.44
C GLY A 208 -3.99 4.06 18.24
N ALA A 209 -2.68 4.26 18.31
CA ALA A 209 -2.04 5.55 18.03
C ALA A 209 -0.84 5.35 17.10
N VAL A 210 -0.77 6.09 15.99
CA VAL A 210 0.30 5.98 14.99
C VAL A 210 1.08 7.29 14.89
N ARG A 211 2.41 7.21 15.00
CA ARG A 211 3.30 8.37 14.90
C ARG A 211 4.67 8.01 14.32
N GLY A 212 5.33 8.97 13.70
CA GLY A 212 6.72 8.82 13.24
C GLY A 212 7.75 8.92 14.37
N ALA A 213 8.83 8.16 14.27
CA ALA A 213 10.01 8.27 15.13
C ALA A 213 10.79 9.57 14.89
N ALA A 214 11.72 9.88 15.81
CA ALA A 214 12.71 10.93 15.60
C ALA A 214 13.75 10.46 14.57
N MET A 215 14.15 11.33 13.66
CA MET A 215 15.01 10.98 12.55
C MET A 215 16.49 11.15 12.88
N ASN A 216 17.33 10.28 12.31
CA ASN A 216 18.79 10.38 12.34
C ASN A 216 19.37 11.06 11.09
N HIS A 217 18.55 11.29 10.07
CA HIS A 217 18.98 11.95 8.84
C HIS A 217 19.42 13.40 9.14
N PRO A 218 20.58 13.89 8.63
CA PRO A 218 21.15 15.19 9.02
C PRO A 218 20.20 16.39 8.92
N ARG A 219 19.30 16.40 7.93
CA ARG A 219 18.31 17.50 7.75
C ARG A 219 17.15 17.48 8.76
N TYR A 220 16.91 16.35 9.41
CA TYR A 220 15.80 16.13 10.33
C TYR A 220 16.28 15.59 11.68
N LEU A 221 17.57 15.76 12.00
CA LEU A 221 18.18 15.18 13.19
C LEU A 221 17.41 15.58 14.46
N GLY A 222 16.92 14.58 15.20
CA GLY A 222 16.14 14.78 16.42
C GLY A 222 14.70 15.25 16.22
N ARG A 223 14.29 15.59 14.98
CA ARG A 223 12.90 15.90 14.64
C ARG A 223 12.14 14.63 14.29
N ARG A 224 10.89 14.54 14.71
CA ARG A 224 9.98 13.49 14.25
C ARG A 224 9.50 13.76 12.83
N VAL A 225 9.32 12.70 12.05
CA VAL A 225 8.77 12.75 10.69
C VAL A 225 7.75 11.65 10.54
N PHE A 226 6.51 12.01 10.15
CA PHE A 226 5.45 11.01 9.98
C PHE A 226 5.71 10.08 8.80
N SER A 227 5.72 10.60 7.56
CA SER A 227 6.00 9.78 6.37
C SER A 227 6.35 10.61 5.14
N ALA A 228 7.38 10.18 4.41
CA ALA A 228 7.81 10.76 3.14
C ALA A 228 7.11 10.15 1.90
N GLY A 229 6.10 9.29 2.07
CA GLY A 229 5.41 8.62 0.98
C GLY A 229 6.12 7.35 0.52
N ILE A 230 5.94 6.94 -0.73
CA ILE A 230 6.56 5.73 -1.28
C ILE A 230 8.08 5.88 -1.41
N ASN A 231 8.84 4.80 -1.15
CA ASN A 231 10.27 4.80 -1.41
C ASN A 231 10.55 4.82 -2.93
N LEU A 232 10.84 6.01 -3.46
CA LEU A 232 11.12 6.21 -4.88
C LEU A 232 12.39 5.50 -5.36
N LYS A 233 13.36 5.24 -4.48
CA LYS A 233 14.57 4.48 -4.83
C LYS A 233 14.23 3.02 -5.05
N ASP A 234 13.41 2.44 -4.19
CA ASP A 234 12.95 1.05 -4.34
C ASP A 234 12.00 0.91 -5.52
N LEU A 235 11.14 1.91 -5.75
CA LEU A 235 10.31 1.97 -6.95
C LEU A 235 11.16 1.97 -8.22
N GLN A 236 12.25 2.77 -8.25
CA GLN A 236 13.21 2.77 -9.35
C GLN A 236 13.94 1.44 -9.50
N GLY A 237 14.42 0.89 -8.39
CA GLY A 237 15.11 -0.38 -8.31
C GLY A 237 14.25 -1.57 -8.73
N GLY A 238 12.93 -1.38 -8.85
CA GLY A 238 12.00 -2.45 -9.15
C GLY A 238 11.73 -3.34 -7.95
N HIS A 239 11.85 -2.79 -6.73
CA HIS A 239 11.67 -3.50 -5.48
C HIS A 239 10.30 -3.26 -4.82
N ILE A 240 9.50 -2.31 -5.33
CA ILE A 240 8.11 -2.15 -4.90
C ILE A 240 7.20 -3.12 -5.64
N SER A 241 6.56 -4.03 -4.91
CA SER A 241 5.63 -4.99 -5.49
C SER A 241 4.24 -4.42 -5.74
N PHE A 242 3.63 -4.76 -6.88
CA PHE A 242 2.21 -4.49 -7.09
C PHE A 242 1.32 -5.20 -6.07
N VAL A 243 1.58 -6.49 -5.81
CA VAL A 243 0.75 -7.30 -4.89
C VAL A 243 1.16 -7.07 -3.44
N ASP A 244 2.44 -7.21 -3.12
CA ASP A 244 2.92 -7.24 -1.73
C ASP A 244 2.98 -5.85 -1.08
N PHE A 245 2.92 -4.78 -1.88
CA PHE A 245 2.87 -3.40 -1.40
C PHE A 245 1.60 -2.67 -1.81
N LEU A 246 1.38 -2.43 -3.10
CA LEU A 246 0.31 -1.53 -3.57
C LEU A 246 -1.09 -2.05 -3.25
N LEU A 247 -1.39 -3.32 -3.55
CA LEU A 247 -2.68 -3.92 -3.18
C LEU A 247 -2.74 -4.30 -1.71
N ARG A 248 -1.67 -4.87 -1.17
CA ARG A 248 -1.63 -5.35 0.22
C ARG A 248 -1.88 -4.23 1.23
N ARG A 249 -1.29 -3.05 1.06
CA ARG A 249 -1.51 -1.95 2.02
C ARG A 249 -2.98 -1.53 2.08
N GLU A 250 -3.62 -1.40 0.93
CA GLU A 250 -5.01 -0.94 0.81
C GLU A 250 -6.00 -1.97 1.36
N LEU A 251 -5.87 -3.23 0.95
CA LEU A 251 -6.78 -4.31 1.36
C LEU A 251 -6.45 -4.90 2.74
N GLY A 252 -5.22 -4.73 3.20
CA GLY A 252 -4.72 -5.18 4.50
C GLY A 252 -4.85 -4.08 5.55
N PHE A 253 -3.71 -3.61 6.07
CA PHE A 253 -3.69 -2.80 7.30
C PHE A 253 -4.49 -1.49 7.22
N ILE A 254 -4.56 -0.82 6.07
CA ILE A 254 -5.37 0.41 5.93
C ILE A 254 -6.86 0.06 6.05
N SER A 255 -7.29 -1.02 5.40
CA SER A 255 -8.66 -1.52 5.56
C SER A 255 -8.92 -2.05 6.97
N LYS A 256 -7.93 -2.60 7.68
CA LYS A 256 -8.09 -3.05 9.07
C LYS A 256 -8.19 -1.89 10.06
N ILE A 257 -7.43 -0.81 9.85
CA ILE A 257 -7.62 0.44 10.59
C ILE A 257 -9.06 0.89 10.38
N PHE A 258 -9.53 1.03 9.14
CA PHE A 258 -10.86 1.54 8.84
C PHE A 258 -12.01 0.59 9.27
N ARG A 259 -11.90 -0.71 8.96
CA ARG A 259 -13.00 -1.71 9.04
C ARG A 259 -12.84 -2.74 10.14
N GLY A 260 -11.76 -2.69 10.92
CA GLY A 260 -11.48 -3.70 11.94
C GLY A 260 -10.92 -5.01 11.38
N LEU A 261 -10.53 -5.89 12.30
CA LEU A 261 -9.99 -7.21 12.01
C LEU A 261 -11.10 -8.24 12.07
N ARG A 262 -11.27 -9.04 11.02
CA ARG A 262 -12.28 -10.10 11.00
C ARG A 262 -11.82 -11.26 11.90
N HIS A 263 -12.72 -11.77 12.74
CA HIS A 263 -12.50 -13.03 13.44
C HIS A 263 -13.05 -14.22 12.66
N ASP A 264 -12.28 -15.30 12.64
CA ASP A 264 -12.71 -16.59 12.13
C ASP A 264 -13.18 -17.46 13.30
N THR A 265 -14.28 -17.07 13.96
CA THR A 265 -14.90 -17.91 14.98
C THR A 265 -16.25 -18.40 14.47
N ALA A 266 -16.35 -19.72 14.30
CA ALA A 266 -17.60 -20.47 14.14
C ALA A 266 -18.52 -20.39 15.38
N GLY A 267 -18.27 -19.47 16.31
CA GLY A 267 -18.91 -19.31 17.61
C GLY A 267 -19.90 -18.14 17.67
N GLY A 268 -20.94 -18.19 16.83
CA GLY A 268 -22.33 -17.90 17.23
C GLY A 268 -22.74 -16.62 17.96
N GLY A 269 -21.96 -15.54 17.97
CA GLY A 269 -22.43 -14.22 18.41
C GLY A 269 -23.10 -13.44 17.28
N LEU A 270 -24.31 -12.90 17.50
CA LEU A 270 -25.05 -12.11 16.49
C LEU A 270 -24.35 -10.80 16.06
N CYS A 271 -23.32 -10.34 16.78
CA CYS A 271 -22.77 -8.98 16.67
C CYS A 271 -21.26 -8.85 16.37
N GLU A 272 -20.45 -9.92 16.42
CA GLU A 272 -18.97 -9.76 16.37
C GLU A 272 -18.34 -10.46 15.16
N GLN A 273 -18.59 -9.92 13.96
CA GLN A 273 -17.89 -10.38 12.75
C GLN A 273 -16.50 -9.74 12.60
N ALA A 274 -16.24 -8.60 13.25
CA ALA A 274 -14.93 -7.94 13.26
C ALA A 274 -14.68 -7.17 14.57
N VAL A 275 -13.42 -7.10 14.99
CA VAL A 275 -12.95 -6.26 16.10
C VAL A 275 -12.57 -4.90 15.56
N HIS A 276 -13.22 -3.88 16.09
CA HIS A 276 -12.95 -2.48 15.77
C HIS A 276 -12.34 -1.79 16.98
N LYS A 277 -11.34 -0.94 16.73
CA LYS A 277 -10.79 -0.01 17.72
C LYS A 277 -10.60 1.35 17.03
N PRO A 278 -10.84 2.47 17.72
CA PRO A 278 -10.54 3.80 17.21
C PRO A 278 -9.02 4.02 17.10
N TRP A 279 -8.62 4.88 16.17
CA TRP A 279 -7.24 5.16 15.85
C TRP A 279 -6.94 6.66 15.82
N VAL A 280 -5.83 7.05 16.44
CA VAL A 280 -5.25 8.39 16.42
C VAL A 280 -4.01 8.40 15.53
N ALA A 281 -3.86 9.41 14.68
CA ALA A 281 -2.59 9.72 14.01
C ALA A 281 -2.00 11.03 14.52
N ALA A 282 -0.68 11.05 14.70
CA ALA A 282 0.08 12.25 15.05
C ALA A 282 1.11 12.57 13.97
N VAL A 283 0.98 13.74 13.35
CA VAL A 283 1.79 14.16 12.21
C VAL A 283 2.81 15.20 12.63
N ASP A 284 4.07 14.77 12.69
CA ASP A 284 5.22 15.65 12.80
C ASP A 284 5.84 15.91 11.42
N SER A 285 6.22 17.17 11.18
CA SER A 285 6.88 17.67 9.96
C SER A 285 6.06 17.55 8.66
N PHE A 286 5.64 16.35 8.25
CA PHE A 286 4.82 16.16 7.04
C PHE A 286 4.26 14.75 6.91
N ALA A 287 3.13 14.64 6.23
CA ALA A 287 2.61 13.40 5.68
C ALA A 287 2.49 13.52 4.15
N ILE A 288 3.32 12.76 3.43
CA ILE A 288 3.41 12.80 1.97
C ILE A 288 2.94 11.47 1.39
N GLY A 289 2.30 11.48 0.22
CA GLY A 289 2.01 10.26 -0.54
C GLY A 289 1.16 9.29 0.25
N GLY A 290 1.62 8.05 0.41
CA GLY A 290 0.89 7.05 1.19
C GLY A 290 0.73 7.40 2.67
N GLY A 291 1.63 8.20 3.26
CA GLY A 291 1.45 8.78 4.59
C GLY A 291 0.20 9.65 4.71
N MET A 292 -0.02 10.56 3.76
CA MET A 292 -1.26 11.36 3.74
C MET A 292 -2.49 10.49 3.52
N GLN A 293 -2.37 9.39 2.76
CA GLN A 293 -3.49 8.45 2.56
C GLN A 293 -3.89 7.75 3.86
N LEU A 294 -2.94 7.48 4.76
CA LEU A 294 -3.24 6.90 6.07
C LEU A 294 -4.13 7.84 6.88
N LEU A 295 -3.87 9.15 6.86
CA LEU A 295 -4.66 10.16 7.59
C LEU A 295 -6.15 10.08 7.29
N LEU A 296 -6.51 9.66 6.07
CA LEU A 296 -7.90 9.59 5.59
C LEU A 296 -8.70 8.40 6.14
N VAL A 297 -8.12 7.58 7.02
CA VAL A 297 -8.79 6.45 7.69
C VAL A 297 -8.71 6.49 9.22
N PHE A 298 -8.08 7.51 9.80
CA PHE A 298 -8.01 7.68 11.26
C PHE A 298 -9.26 8.38 11.80
N ASP A 299 -9.57 8.09 13.06
CA ASP A 299 -10.70 8.67 13.80
C ASP A 299 -10.34 10.04 14.39
N ARG A 300 -9.06 10.27 14.67
CA ARG A 300 -8.51 11.56 15.09
C ARG A 300 -7.15 11.79 14.46
N VAL A 301 -6.94 12.95 13.88
CA VAL A 301 -5.66 13.36 13.30
C VAL A 301 -5.18 14.65 13.96
N ILE A 302 -4.02 14.55 14.60
CA ILE A 302 -3.31 15.61 15.30
C ILE A 302 -2.08 15.95 14.48
N ALA A 303 -1.83 17.24 14.23
CA ALA A 303 -0.67 17.67 13.49
C ALA A 303 0.09 18.75 14.25
N ALA A 304 1.42 18.77 14.09
CA ALA A 304 2.20 19.97 14.39
C ALA A 304 1.73 21.11 13.47
N ASP A 305 1.65 22.32 14.00
CA ASP A 305 1.22 23.51 13.26
C ASP A 305 2.13 23.84 12.06
N ASP A 306 3.42 23.51 12.15
CA ASP A 306 4.41 23.63 11.07
C ASP A 306 4.38 22.46 10.06
N ALA A 307 3.50 21.47 10.24
CA ALA A 307 3.40 20.33 9.34
C ALA A 307 2.63 20.64 8.05
N TYR A 308 2.80 19.77 7.04
CA TYR A 308 2.01 19.82 5.81
C TYR A 308 1.61 18.44 5.28
N PHE A 309 0.57 18.44 4.46
CA PHE A 309 0.03 17.25 3.79
C PHE A 309 0.14 17.41 2.27
N SER A 310 0.51 16.34 1.56
CA SER A 310 0.43 16.33 0.09
C SER A 310 0.30 14.94 -0.52
N LEU A 311 -0.47 14.82 -1.61
CA LEU A 311 -0.45 13.65 -2.51
C LEU A 311 0.25 14.05 -3.84
N PRO A 312 1.58 13.90 -3.95
CA PRO A 312 2.32 14.27 -5.15
C PRO A 312 2.16 13.26 -6.30
N ALA A 313 0.95 12.72 -6.51
CA ALA A 313 0.65 11.67 -7.49
C ALA A 313 1.03 12.06 -8.93
N ALA A 314 0.85 13.33 -9.31
CA ALA A 314 1.29 13.82 -10.61
C ALA A 314 2.82 13.77 -10.81
N GLN A 315 3.57 13.90 -9.71
CA GLN A 315 5.03 13.89 -9.68
C GLN A 315 5.57 12.46 -9.58
N GLU A 316 4.98 11.62 -8.72
CA GLU A 316 5.30 10.18 -8.60
C GLU A 316 4.83 9.37 -9.82
N GLY A 317 3.79 9.87 -10.50
CA GLY A 317 3.19 9.27 -11.68
C GLY A 317 2.36 8.02 -11.39
N ILE A 318 2.11 7.66 -10.15
CA ILE A 318 1.22 6.54 -9.77
C ILE A 318 -0.13 7.05 -9.24
N VAL A 319 -1.12 6.16 -9.13
CA VAL A 319 -2.37 6.46 -8.42
C VAL A 319 -2.07 6.46 -6.92
N PRO A 320 -2.47 7.49 -6.15
CA PRO A 320 -2.22 7.59 -4.72
C PRO A 320 -3.21 6.71 -3.93
N GLY A 321 -3.17 5.39 -4.16
CA GLY A 321 -3.97 4.39 -3.44
C GLY A 321 -5.47 4.69 -3.45
N ALA A 322 -6.12 4.54 -2.30
CA ALA A 322 -7.50 4.99 -2.06
C ALA A 322 -7.62 6.50 -1.76
N GLY A 323 -6.53 7.27 -1.89
CA GLY A 323 -6.52 8.72 -1.68
C GLY A 323 -7.52 9.46 -2.57
N ASN A 324 -7.68 9.06 -3.84
CA ASN A 324 -8.66 9.70 -4.73
C ASN A 324 -10.10 9.51 -4.23
N LEU A 325 -10.41 8.32 -3.70
CA LEU A 325 -11.71 7.97 -3.14
C LEU A 325 -11.98 8.79 -1.87
N ARG A 326 -11.06 8.75 -0.90
CA ARG A 326 -11.29 9.28 0.45
C ARG A 326 -11.08 10.79 0.54
N LEU A 327 -10.07 11.34 -0.14
CA LEU A 327 -9.81 12.79 -0.10
C LEU A 327 -10.97 13.58 -0.70
N THR A 328 -11.57 13.07 -1.78
CA THR A 328 -12.72 13.69 -2.42
C THR A 328 -13.93 13.74 -1.49
N ARG A 329 -14.13 12.70 -0.67
CA ARG A 329 -15.20 12.65 0.34
C ARG A 329 -14.98 13.70 1.44
N LEU A 330 -13.76 13.82 1.96
CA LEU A 330 -13.43 14.71 3.08
C LEU A 330 -13.37 16.19 2.67
N THR A 331 -12.79 16.49 1.51
CA THR A 331 -12.45 17.87 1.12
C THR A 331 -13.33 18.46 0.02
N GLY A 332 -14.22 17.63 -0.54
CA GLY A 332 -14.95 17.96 -1.75
C GLY A 332 -14.06 17.94 -3.00
N ALA A 333 -14.72 17.95 -4.15
CA ALA A 333 -14.04 17.56 -5.39
C ALA A 333 -13.08 18.63 -5.95
N ARG A 334 -13.16 19.90 -5.53
CA ARG A 334 -12.26 20.96 -6.02
C ARG A 334 -10.90 20.91 -5.34
N LEU A 335 -10.89 20.84 -4.00
CA LEU A 335 -9.65 20.75 -3.23
C LEU A 335 -8.93 19.43 -3.53
N ALA A 336 -9.64 18.30 -3.56
CA ALA A 336 -9.06 17.02 -3.94
C ALA A 336 -8.36 17.04 -5.31
N ARG A 337 -8.94 17.73 -6.32
CA ARG A 337 -8.30 17.88 -7.63
C ARG A 337 -7.05 18.76 -7.59
N GLN A 338 -7.05 19.84 -6.81
CA GLN A 338 -5.85 20.67 -6.65
C GLN A 338 -4.72 19.88 -6.00
N VAL A 339 -5.03 19.05 -5.00
CA VAL A 339 -4.03 18.20 -4.33
C VAL A 339 -3.54 17.11 -5.29
N VAL A 340 -4.43 16.28 -5.82
CA VAL A 340 -4.04 15.08 -6.59
C VAL A 340 -3.55 15.41 -8.00
N LEU A 341 -4.22 16.32 -8.72
CA LEU A 341 -3.90 16.62 -10.11
C LEU A 341 -2.85 17.74 -10.25
N SER A 342 -2.83 18.70 -9.32
CA SER A 342 -1.91 19.85 -9.37
C SER A 342 -0.77 19.77 -8.34
N GLY A 343 -0.76 18.78 -7.45
CA GLY A 343 0.28 18.61 -6.44
C GLY A 343 0.27 19.69 -5.35
N ARG A 344 -0.90 20.31 -5.07
CA ARG A 344 -1.03 21.31 -4.00
C ARG A 344 -0.64 20.71 -2.65
N LYS A 345 0.25 21.39 -1.93
CA LYS A 345 0.52 21.13 -0.51
C LYS A 345 -0.48 21.89 0.36
N ILE A 346 -0.90 21.28 1.46
CA ILE A 346 -1.82 21.87 2.44
C ILE A 346 -1.07 22.00 3.76
N ALA A 347 -0.98 23.21 4.30
CA ALA A 347 -0.44 23.44 5.64
C ALA A 347 -1.45 22.95 6.70
N ALA A 348 -0.97 22.36 7.79
CA ALA A 348 -1.82 21.78 8.82
C ALA A 348 -2.70 22.82 9.53
N ASP A 349 -2.15 24.01 9.79
CA ASP A 349 -2.82 25.12 10.48
C ASP A 349 -3.83 25.89 9.60
N SER A 350 -3.86 25.61 8.29
CA SER A 350 -4.75 26.29 7.34
C SER A 350 -6.22 25.84 7.46
N PRO A 351 -7.19 26.65 6.98
CA PRO A 351 -8.59 26.23 6.92
C PRO A 351 -8.80 24.93 6.13
N GLU A 352 -8.05 24.71 5.06
CA GLU A 352 -8.07 23.44 4.31
C GLU A 352 -7.40 22.30 5.06
N GLY A 353 -6.36 22.57 5.87
CA GLY A 353 -5.73 21.59 6.75
C GLY A 353 -6.72 20.99 7.74
N ARG A 354 -7.66 21.80 8.24
CA ARG A 354 -8.75 21.37 9.13
C ARG A 354 -9.77 20.41 8.51
N LEU A 355 -9.70 20.15 7.20
CA LEU A 355 -10.48 19.10 6.53
C LEU A 355 -9.75 17.75 6.50
N ILE A 356 -8.49 17.71 6.96
CA ILE A 356 -7.62 16.53 6.98
C ILE A 356 -7.17 16.23 8.42
N CYS A 357 -6.93 17.24 9.24
CA CYS A 357 -6.63 17.10 10.67
C CYS A 357 -7.65 17.82 11.56
N ASP A 358 -7.98 17.21 12.69
CA ASP A 358 -8.89 17.78 13.68
C ASP A 358 -8.23 18.93 14.44
N GLU A 359 -6.94 18.75 14.77
CA GLU A 359 -6.16 19.72 15.51
C GLU A 359 -4.76 19.93 14.97
N ALA A 360 -4.39 21.20 14.81
CA ALA A 360 -3.03 21.64 14.58
C ALA A 360 -2.56 22.37 15.84
N VAL A 361 -1.47 21.91 16.45
CA VAL A 361 -0.94 22.37 17.74
C VAL A 361 0.56 22.63 17.65
N PRO A 362 1.17 23.45 18.53
CA PRO A 362 2.62 23.58 18.59
C PRO A 362 3.31 22.22 18.73
N THR A 363 4.50 22.07 18.13
CA THR A 363 5.23 20.78 18.10
C THR A 363 5.41 20.16 19.49
N GLU A 364 5.72 20.99 20.49
CA GLU A 364 5.90 20.59 21.89
C GLU A 364 4.61 20.13 22.59
N ALA A 365 3.44 20.46 22.03
CA ALA A 365 2.14 20.12 22.57
C ALA A 365 1.54 18.84 21.95
N VAL A 366 2.14 18.29 20.89
CA VAL A 366 1.62 17.11 20.18
C VAL A 366 1.49 15.89 21.09
N ASP A 367 2.45 15.67 22.01
CA ASP A 367 2.38 14.55 22.96
C ASP A 367 1.12 14.61 23.83
N GLY A 368 0.89 15.75 24.50
CA GLY A 368 -0.28 15.93 25.37
C GLY A 368 -1.62 15.91 24.61
N ALA A 369 -1.60 16.36 23.36
CA ALA A 369 -2.76 16.31 22.46
C ALA A 369 -3.12 14.86 22.10
N VAL A 370 -2.13 14.02 21.79
CA VAL A 370 -2.33 12.58 21.55
C VAL A 370 -2.90 11.89 22.79
N ASP A 371 -2.34 12.15 23.97
CA ASP A 371 -2.82 11.57 25.23
C ASP A 371 -4.26 12.01 25.58
N ALA A 372 -4.65 13.22 25.19
CA ALA A 372 -6.03 13.69 25.32
C ALA A 372 -6.96 12.93 24.35
N ALA A 373 -6.60 12.86 23.07
CA ALA A 373 -7.39 12.16 22.06
C ALA A 373 -7.58 10.66 22.37
N VAL A 374 -6.52 9.99 22.83
CA VAL A 374 -6.60 8.59 23.26
C VAL A 374 -7.64 8.41 24.37
N ARG A 375 -7.63 9.27 25.40
CA ARG A 375 -8.60 9.21 26.49
C ARG A 375 -10.03 9.51 26.03
N GLU A 376 -10.21 10.43 25.10
CA GLU A 376 -11.53 10.75 24.55
C GLU A 376 -12.14 9.59 23.75
N LEU A 377 -11.32 8.85 23.00
CA LEU A 377 -11.75 7.74 22.16
C LEU A 377 -11.94 6.41 22.91
N ASP A 378 -11.51 6.32 24.18
CA ASP A 378 -11.56 5.08 24.98
C ASP A 378 -12.99 4.69 25.45
N ALA A 379 -14.00 5.51 25.19
CA ALA A 379 -15.36 5.21 25.61
C ALA A 379 -15.98 4.06 24.77
N PRO A 380 -16.61 3.03 25.37
CA PRO A 380 -17.17 1.88 24.63
C PRO A 380 -18.16 2.25 23.51
N ALA A 381 -18.92 3.33 23.68
CA ALA A 381 -19.87 3.82 22.67
C ALA A 381 -19.17 4.32 21.39
N VAL A 382 -17.89 4.72 21.46
CA VAL A 382 -17.10 5.18 20.31
C VAL A 382 -16.97 4.05 19.29
N VAL A 383 -16.73 2.82 19.73
CA VAL A 383 -16.53 1.66 18.84
C VAL A 383 -17.74 1.42 17.93
N ALA A 384 -18.95 1.42 18.50
CA ALA A 384 -20.18 1.22 17.75
C ALA A 384 -20.49 2.39 16.80
N ASN A 385 -20.37 3.62 17.28
CA ASN A 385 -20.62 4.82 16.46
C ASN A 385 -19.64 4.92 15.29
N ARG A 386 -18.35 4.65 15.56
CA ARG A 386 -17.31 4.56 14.54
C ARG A 386 -17.65 3.58 13.44
N ALA A 387 -18.02 2.34 13.80
CA ALA A 387 -18.35 1.32 12.82
C ALA A 387 -19.52 1.76 11.91
N MET A 388 -20.52 2.42 12.48
CA MET A 388 -21.67 2.94 11.72
C MET A 388 -21.30 4.15 10.84
N LEU A 389 -20.45 5.07 11.31
CA LEU A 389 -19.93 6.17 10.50
C LEU A 389 -19.13 5.65 9.30
N HIS A 390 -18.20 4.72 9.54
CA HIS A 390 -17.38 4.14 8.48
C HIS A 390 -18.20 3.37 7.44
N LEU A 391 -19.26 2.66 7.87
CA LEU A 391 -20.19 2.01 6.96
C LEU A 391 -20.93 3.02 6.08
N ALA A 392 -21.38 4.14 6.65
CA ALA A 392 -22.05 5.20 5.91
C ALA A 392 -21.11 5.93 4.93
N GLU A 393 -19.86 6.16 5.34
CA GLU A 393 -18.86 6.87 4.56
C GLU A 393 -18.29 6.07 3.38
N GLU A 394 -18.11 4.76 3.58
CA GLU A 394 -17.48 3.89 2.58
C GLU A 394 -18.07 2.47 2.65
N PRO A 395 -19.24 2.26 2.02
CA PRO A 395 -19.83 0.94 1.89
C PRO A 395 -18.86 -0.06 1.25
N PRO A 396 -18.86 -1.35 1.66
CA PRO A 396 -17.95 -2.37 1.11
C PRO A 396 -17.96 -2.46 -0.42
N ASP A 397 -19.14 -2.39 -1.04
CA ASP A 397 -19.29 -2.40 -2.51
C ASP A 397 -18.59 -1.22 -3.19
N LEU A 398 -18.65 -0.02 -2.60
CA LEU A 398 -18.00 1.17 -3.14
C LEU A 398 -16.48 1.01 -3.12
N PHE A 399 -15.94 0.58 -1.99
CA PHE A 399 -14.50 0.32 -1.86
C PHE A 399 -14.05 -0.81 -2.79
N ARG A 400 -14.80 -1.91 -2.86
CA ARG A 400 -14.50 -3.04 -3.75
C ARG A 400 -14.45 -2.59 -5.21
N ALA A 401 -15.47 -1.87 -5.67
CA ALA A 401 -15.54 -1.39 -7.05
C ALA A 401 -14.39 -0.43 -7.38
N TYR A 402 -14.03 0.47 -6.45
CA TYR A 402 -12.85 1.33 -6.60
C TYR A 402 -11.57 0.51 -6.70
N MET A 403 -11.36 -0.45 -5.78
CA MET A 403 -10.16 -1.28 -5.75
C MET A 403 -10.01 -2.16 -6.97
N ALA A 404 -11.12 -2.58 -7.60
CA ALA A 404 -11.09 -3.33 -8.84
C ALA A 404 -10.48 -2.52 -10.00
N GLU A 405 -10.90 -1.27 -10.18
CA GLU A 405 -10.34 -0.42 -11.23
C GLU A 405 -8.95 0.13 -10.84
N PHE A 406 -8.71 0.36 -9.55
CA PHE A 406 -7.37 0.67 -9.04
C PHE A 406 -6.37 -0.41 -9.39
N ALA A 407 -6.71 -1.70 -9.24
CA ALA A 407 -5.81 -2.81 -9.53
C ALA A 407 -5.23 -2.72 -10.96
N MET A 408 -6.09 -2.48 -11.96
CA MET A 408 -5.64 -2.37 -13.35
C MET A 408 -4.97 -1.03 -13.64
N ALA A 409 -5.55 0.08 -13.18
CA ALA A 409 -4.99 1.41 -13.39
C ALA A 409 -3.57 1.48 -12.81
N GLN A 410 -3.40 1.05 -11.56
CA GLN A 410 -2.14 1.12 -10.85
C GLN A 410 -1.09 0.17 -11.44
N ALA A 411 -1.46 -1.07 -11.75
CA ALA A 411 -0.53 -2.00 -12.40
C ALA A 411 -0.04 -1.43 -13.75
N THR A 412 -0.91 -0.76 -14.51
CA THR A 412 -0.52 -0.10 -15.76
C THR A 412 0.39 1.11 -15.52
N ARG A 413 0.07 1.96 -14.53
CA ARG A 413 0.88 3.14 -14.19
C ARG A 413 2.31 2.76 -13.81
N LEU A 414 2.50 1.66 -13.08
CA LEU A 414 3.80 1.18 -12.63
C LEU A 414 4.81 0.89 -13.77
N TYR A 415 4.31 0.69 -14.99
CA TYR A 415 5.11 0.39 -16.19
C TYR A 415 4.94 1.41 -17.32
N SER A 416 4.27 2.53 -17.04
CA SER A 416 4.04 3.58 -18.04
C SER A 416 5.32 4.39 -18.32
N ALA A 417 5.51 4.79 -19.58
CA ALA A 417 6.72 5.48 -20.02
C ALA A 417 7.04 6.72 -19.17
N ASP A 418 6.04 7.54 -18.85
CA ASP A 418 6.25 8.77 -18.08
C ASP A 418 6.65 8.53 -16.62
N VAL A 419 6.22 7.41 -16.01
CA VAL A 419 6.71 6.99 -14.68
C VAL A 419 8.15 6.54 -14.80
N LEU A 420 8.44 5.66 -15.77
CA LEU A 420 9.79 5.13 -15.98
C LEU A 420 10.81 6.24 -16.27
N ASP A 421 10.43 7.26 -17.03
CA ASP A 421 11.28 8.41 -17.36
C ASP A 421 11.56 9.31 -16.14
N LYS A 422 10.52 9.59 -15.32
CA LYS A 422 10.65 10.40 -14.10
C LYS A 422 11.50 9.70 -13.04
N VAL A 423 11.24 8.41 -12.86
CA VAL A 423 11.97 7.57 -11.93
C VAL A 423 13.42 7.38 -12.40
N GLY A 424 13.67 7.28 -13.71
CA GLY A 424 15.00 7.27 -14.31
C GLY A 424 15.79 8.58 -14.12
N THR A 425 15.15 9.74 -14.31
CA THR A 425 15.79 11.08 -14.21
C THR A 425 16.10 11.52 -12.78
N ALA A 426 15.43 10.98 -11.76
CA ALA A 426 15.75 11.21 -10.35
C ALA A 426 17.19 10.77 -10.02
N ARG A 427 17.71 9.73 -10.69
CA ARG A 427 19.09 9.27 -10.56
C ARG A 427 20.10 10.28 -11.10
N THR A 428 19.84 10.92 -12.25
CA THR A 428 20.77 11.93 -12.79
C THR A 428 20.88 13.10 -11.81
N ARG A 429 19.76 13.58 -11.26
CA ARG A 429 19.77 14.68 -10.28
C ARG A 429 20.39 14.29 -8.93
N ALA A 430 20.16 13.07 -8.44
CA ALA A 430 20.76 12.60 -7.19
C ALA A 430 22.28 12.36 -7.35
N GLN A 431 22.70 11.77 -8.47
CA GLN A 431 24.12 11.56 -8.79
C GLN A 431 24.85 12.89 -9.06
N ASP A 432 24.20 13.86 -9.70
CA ASP A 432 24.76 15.20 -9.92
C ASP A 432 24.81 16.03 -8.62
N ALA A 433 23.87 15.81 -7.70
CA ALA A 433 23.90 16.43 -6.37
C ALA A 433 25.00 15.84 -5.48
N GLU A 434 25.27 14.53 -5.58
CA GLU A 434 26.39 13.85 -4.89
C GLU A 434 27.75 14.19 -5.52
N ARG A 435 27.79 14.53 -6.83
CA ARG A 435 29.01 14.92 -7.56
C ARG A 435 29.23 16.43 -7.68
N SER A 436 28.46 17.25 -6.98
CA SER A 436 28.57 18.71 -7.10
C SER A 436 29.86 19.24 -6.42
N PRO A 437 30.55 20.26 -6.98
CA PRO A 437 31.82 20.82 -6.44
C PRO A 437 31.71 21.47 -5.05
N ALA A 438 30.52 21.44 -4.42
CA ALA A 438 30.32 21.85 -3.04
C ALA A 438 30.80 20.79 -2.04
N ALA A 439 30.92 19.51 -2.44
CA ALA A 439 31.46 18.44 -1.60
C ALA A 439 33.00 18.51 -1.50
N GLU A 440 33.70 18.78 -2.60
CA GLU A 440 35.18 18.88 -2.62
C GLU A 440 35.71 20.12 -1.87
N ARG A 441 34.91 21.18 -1.70
CA ARG A 441 35.31 22.35 -0.89
C ARG A 441 35.25 22.12 0.62
N ARG A 442 34.68 21.00 1.10
CA ARG A 442 34.68 20.66 2.53
C ARG A 442 35.88 19.80 2.95
N GLU A 443 36.54 19.11 2.02
CA GLU A 443 37.75 18.32 2.33
C GLU A 443 39.05 19.12 2.18
N GLY A 444 39.04 20.26 1.48
CA GLY A 444 40.23 21.11 1.28
C GLY A 444 40.50 22.17 2.34
N LEU A 445 39.67 22.30 3.39
CA LEU A 445 39.78 23.37 4.40
C LEU A 445 40.27 22.90 5.78
N ASP A 446 40.56 21.61 5.96
CA ASP A 446 41.00 21.05 7.26
C ASP A 446 42.46 20.57 7.28
N ALA A 447 43.23 20.86 6.23
CA ALA A 447 44.66 20.54 6.14
C ALA A 447 45.50 21.81 6.10
N GLY A 448 45.65 22.49 7.24
CA GLY A 448 46.66 23.53 7.36
C GLY A 448 46.46 24.50 8.51
N THR A 449 46.73 24.09 9.75
CA THR A 449 47.32 25.03 10.73
C THR A 449 48.01 24.33 11.91
N ARG A 450 49.32 24.59 11.99
CA ARG A 450 50.24 24.69 13.16
C ARG A 450 51.16 23.50 13.48
N PRO A 451 52.34 23.78 14.06
CA PRO A 451 53.03 25.07 14.24
C PRO A 451 54.05 25.39 13.12
#